data_AF-A0A2L0MWB6-F1
#
_entry.id   AF-A0A2L0MWB6-F1
#
_cell.length_a   1.000
_cell.length_b   1.000
_cell.length_c   1.000
_cell.angle_alpha   90.00
_cell.angle_beta   90.00
_cell.angle_gamma   90.00
#
_symmetry.space_group_name_H-M   'P 1'
#
loop_
_entity.id
_entity.type
_entity.pdbx_description
1 polymer ?
#
loop_
_entity_poly.entity_id
_entity_poly.type
_entity_poly.pdbx_seq_one_letter_code
_entity_poly.pdbx_strand_id
1 'polypeptide(L)'
;MKLSSEARREKRHLAQSAGLELLAATGDVFKALELIEHGDGPGTAAVYVASADKRLRQAGGLLGEVAALLGSGTLAPETVTWYRDLDYERLYESGVASGRVPRNRECWSELVALTTAGGPLAVCHDYRGRVLRTAALMTEWLQAAPYPGAEAALRHVQSAMVELAVYAQLMGYFNDVEPLDERWLRRTTAAVAAG
;
A
#
# COMPACT_ATOMS: atom_id res chain seq x y z
N MET A 1 20.43 0.39 1.27
CA MET A 1 20.23 -0.48 2.47
C MET A 1 21.02 -1.76 2.23
N LYS A 2 21.98 -2.12 3.09
CA LYS A 2 22.70 -3.40 2.97
C LYS A 2 22.03 -4.45 3.86
N LEU A 3 21.02 -5.12 3.33
CA LEU A 3 20.48 -6.35 3.91
C LEU A 3 21.29 -7.55 3.41
N SER A 4 21.44 -8.59 4.24
CA SER A 4 21.96 -9.88 3.77
C SER A 4 21.10 -10.44 2.63
N SER A 5 21.64 -11.34 1.82
CA SER A 5 20.86 -12.04 0.77
C SER A 5 19.64 -12.76 1.37
N GLU A 6 19.83 -13.39 2.52
CA GLU A 6 18.79 -14.07 3.29
C GLU A 6 17.71 -13.08 3.77
N ALA A 7 18.09 -11.97 4.39
CA ALA A 7 17.13 -10.95 4.84
C ALA A 7 16.36 -10.32 3.67
N ARG A 8 16.97 -10.19 2.49
CA ARG A 8 16.27 -9.74 1.27
C ARG A 8 15.25 -10.75 0.77
N ARG A 9 15.61 -12.04 0.79
CA ARG A 9 14.70 -13.14 0.40
C ARG A 9 13.52 -13.21 1.36
N GLU A 10 13.80 -13.14 2.66
CA GLU A 10 12.78 -13.15 3.71
C GLU A 10 11.83 -11.96 3.58
N LYS A 11 12.37 -10.74 3.48
CA LYS A 11 11.57 -9.53 3.25
C LYS A 11 10.63 -9.68 2.04
N ARG A 12 11.14 -10.24 0.93
CA ARG A 12 10.35 -10.45 -0.28
C ARG A 12 9.24 -11.47 -0.05
N HIS A 13 9.53 -12.58 0.63
CA HIS A 13 8.52 -13.57 0.97
C HIS A 13 7.43 -12.98 1.85
N LEU A 14 7.79 -12.28 2.94
CA LEU A 14 6.84 -11.67 3.85
C LEU A 14 5.95 -10.64 3.14
N ALA A 15 6.54 -9.77 2.32
CA ALA A 15 5.79 -8.79 1.53
C ALA A 15 4.84 -9.45 0.52
N GLN A 16 5.27 -10.54 -0.13
CA GLN A 16 4.43 -11.30 -1.04
C GLN A 16 3.26 -11.96 -0.30
N SER A 17 3.51 -12.59 0.85
CA SER A 17 2.46 -13.18 1.67
C SER A 17 1.46 -12.13 2.15
N ALA A 18 1.92 -10.95 2.54
CA ALA A 18 1.04 -9.83 2.91
C ALA A 18 0.16 -9.41 1.72
N GLY A 19 0.73 -9.33 0.52
CA GLY A 19 -0.02 -9.04 -0.71
C GLY A 19 -1.11 -10.06 -1.01
N LEU A 20 -0.85 -11.35 -0.79
CA LEU A 20 -1.85 -12.41 -0.96
C LEU A 20 -3.00 -12.30 0.03
N GLU A 21 -2.72 -12.00 1.29
CA GLU A 21 -3.77 -11.79 2.30
C GLU A 21 -4.63 -10.56 2.00
N LEU A 22 -4.02 -9.48 1.51
CA LEU A 22 -4.76 -8.29 1.07
C LEU A 22 -5.68 -8.57 -0.12
N LEU A 23 -5.20 -9.34 -1.10
CA LEU A 23 -6.00 -9.74 -2.25
C LEU A 23 -7.19 -10.62 -1.82
N ALA A 24 -6.94 -11.57 -0.93
CA ALA A 24 -7.99 -12.43 -0.39
C ALA A 24 -9.01 -11.63 0.44
N ALA A 25 -8.56 -10.69 1.28
CA ALA A 25 -9.45 -9.80 2.02
C ALA A 25 -10.31 -8.94 1.10
N THR A 26 -9.73 -8.48 -0.02
CA THR A 26 -10.48 -7.74 -1.05
C THR A 26 -11.61 -8.59 -1.62
N GLY A 27 -11.33 -9.83 -2.01
CA GLY A 27 -12.34 -10.77 -2.49
C GLY A 27 -13.46 -11.01 -1.47
N ASP A 28 -13.09 -11.20 -0.20
CA ASP A 28 -14.06 -11.41 0.89
C ASP A 28 -14.98 -10.18 1.08
N VAL A 29 -14.45 -8.94 1.01
CA VAL A 29 -15.27 -7.72 1.11
C VAL A 29 -16.25 -7.58 -0.05
N PHE A 30 -15.80 -7.83 -1.28
CA PHE A 30 -16.70 -7.80 -2.43
C PHE A 30 -17.78 -8.86 -2.34
N LYS A 31 -17.46 -10.05 -1.80
CA LYS A 31 -18.47 -11.08 -1.56
C LYS A 31 -19.47 -10.68 -0.48
N ALA A 32 -19.01 -10.03 0.59
CA ALA A 32 -19.89 -9.50 1.63
C ALA A 32 -20.87 -8.47 1.07
N LEU A 33 -20.42 -7.56 0.21
CA LEU A 33 -21.27 -6.57 -0.45
C LEU A 33 -22.33 -7.23 -1.33
N GLU A 34 -21.93 -8.16 -2.19
CA GLU A 34 -22.85 -8.91 -3.05
C GLU A 34 -23.97 -9.59 -2.23
N LEU A 35 -23.62 -10.17 -1.07
CA LEU A 35 -24.58 -10.83 -0.19
C LEU A 35 -25.54 -9.86 0.50
N ILE A 36 -25.10 -8.64 0.81
CA ILE A 36 -26.00 -7.61 1.35
C ILE A 36 -26.93 -7.05 0.28
N GLU A 37 -26.40 -6.81 -0.93
CA GLU A 37 -27.15 -6.18 -2.02
C GLU A 37 -28.13 -7.14 -2.71
N HIS A 38 -27.79 -8.44 -2.78
CA HIS A 38 -28.50 -9.41 -3.62
C HIS A 38 -28.82 -10.74 -2.93
N GLY A 39 -28.42 -10.95 -1.67
CA GLY A 39 -28.45 -12.26 -1.02
C GLY A 39 -29.09 -12.33 0.38
N ASP A 40 -28.67 -13.35 1.13
CA ASP A 40 -29.19 -13.84 2.44
C ASP A 40 -29.08 -12.85 3.63
N GLY A 41 -28.78 -11.58 3.37
CA GLY A 41 -28.76 -10.50 4.36
C GLY A 41 -27.48 -10.40 5.20
N PRO A 42 -27.46 -9.49 6.19
CA PRO A 42 -26.26 -9.09 6.94
C PRO A 42 -25.54 -10.23 7.68
N GLY A 43 -26.27 -11.27 8.10
CA GLY A 43 -25.71 -12.40 8.84
C GLY A 43 -24.70 -13.21 8.01
N THR A 44 -25.01 -13.49 6.75
CA THR A 44 -24.12 -14.23 5.85
C THR A 44 -22.93 -13.36 5.41
N ALA A 45 -23.17 -12.06 5.16
CA ALA A 45 -22.11 -11.10 4.86
C ALA A 45 -21.09 -10.98 6.00
N ALA A 46 -21.53 -11.08 7.26
CA ALA A 46 -20.65 -11.00 8.43
C ALA A 46 -19.57 -12.09 8.47
N VAL A 47 -19.83 -13.28 7.92
CA VAL A 47 -18.81 -14.34 7.83
C VAL A 47 -17.65 -13.89 6.94
N TYR A 48 -17.94 -13.24 5.81
CA TYR A 48 -16.94 -12.74 4.88
C TYR A 48 -16.23 -11.50 5.42
N VAL A 49 -16.94 -10.57 6.08
CA VAL A 49 -16.29 -9.41 6.72
C VAL A 49 -15.36 -9.85 7.84
N ALA A 50 -15.74 -10.86 8.65
CA ALA A 50 -14.88 -11.42 9.68
C ALA A 50 -13.64 -12.13 9.09
N SER A 51 -13.81 -12.83 7.97
CA SER A 51 -12.68 -13.40 7.21
C SER A 51 -11.73 -12.30 6.72
N ALA A 52 -12.27 -11.24 6.10
CA ALA A 52 -11.49 -10.11 5.62
C ALA A 52 -10.72 -9.40 6.74
N ASP A 53 -11.35 -9.14 7.91
CA ASP A 53 -10.69 -8.54 9.08
C ASP A 53 -9.47 -9.36 9.51
N LYS A 54 -9.65 -10.68 9.66
CA LYS A 54 -8.57 -11.60 10.04
C LYS A 54 -7.41 -11.53 9.04
N ARG A 55 -7.71 -11.53 7.75
CA ARG A 55 -6.70 -11.46 6.68
C ARG A 55 -5.96 -10.13 6.67
N LEU A 56 -6.66 -9.00 6.83
CA LEU A 56 -6.03 -7.69 6.94
C LEU A 56 -5.12 -7.60 8.17
N ARG A 57 -5.53 -8.15 9.31
CA ARG A 57 -4.68 -8.21 10.52
C ARG A 57 -3.44 -9.06 10.29
N GLN A 58 -3.58 -10.20 9.62
CA GLN A 58 -2.44 -11.04 9.24
C GLN A 58 -1.49 -10.30 8.29
N ALA A 59 -2.01 -9.62 7.26
CA ALA A 59 -1.22 -8.77 6.39
C ALA A 59 -0.49 -7.66 7.16
N GLY A 60 -1.17 -7.02 8.12
CA GLY A 60 -0.57 -6.01 9.00
C GLY A 60 0.52 -6.58 9.93
N GLY A 61 0.41 -7.84 10.34
CA GLY A 61 1.46 -8.58 11.06
C GLY A 61 2.69 -8.80 10.19
N LEU A 62 2.50 -9.35 8.99
CA LEU A 62 3.56 -9.60 8.01
C LEU A 62 4.28 -8.30 7.59
N LEU A 63 3.54 -7.21 7.38
CA LEU A 63 4.12 -5.89 7.12
C LEU A 63 4.90 -5.35 8.33
N GLY A 64 4.51 -5.73 9.55
CA GLY A 64 5.26 -5.44 10.77
C GLY A 64 6.63 -6.14 10.78
N GLU A 65 6.69 -7.40 10.35
CA GLU A 65 7.93 -8.14 10.20
C GLU A 65 8.82 -7.57 9.08
N VAL A 66 8.23 -7.17 7.95
CA VAL A 66 8.93 -6.41 6.90
C VAL A 66 9.53 -5.13 7.46
N ALA A 67 8.77 -4.36 8.25
CA ALA A 67 9.25 -3.13 8.86
C ALA A 67 10.40 -3.41 9.85
N ALA A 68 10.34 -4.49 10.64
CA ALA A 68 11.42 -4.89 11.53
C ALA A 68 12.70 -5.23 10.76
N LEU A 69 12.59 -5.97 9.65
CA LEU A 69 13.73 -6.26 8.76
C LEU A 69 14.31 -4.98 8.16
N LEU A 70 13.47 -4.08 7.66
CA LEU A 70 13.91 -2.78 7.13
C LEU A 70 14.59 -1.93 8.20
N GLY A 71 14.06 -1.91 9.43
CA GLY A 71 14.59 -1.14 10.56
C GLY A 71 15.89 -1.69 11.15
N SER A 72 16.21 -2.97 10.91
CA SER A 72 17.50 -3.55 11.31
C SER A 72 18.69 -3.09 10.45
N GLY A 73 18.42 -2.46 9.31
CA GLY A 73 19.44 -1.96 8.39
C GLY A 73 19.40 -0.45 8.25
N THR A 74 20.52 0.14 7.83
CA THR A 74 20.60 1.56 7.49
C THR A 74 20.62 1.73 5.98
N LEU A 75 19.93 2.75 5.47
CA LEU A 75 20.09 3.17 4.07
C LEU A 75 21.51 3.70 3.87
N ALA A 76 22.11 3.33 2.74
CA ALA A 76 23.41 3.90 2.40
C ALA A 76 23.20 5.37 1.97
N PRO A 77 24.13 6.29 2.27
CA PRO A 77 23.97 7.72 1.95
C PRO A 77 23.59 7.98 0.49
N GLU A 78 24.20 7.26 -0.44
CA GLU A 78 23.90 7.32 -1.87
C GLU A 78 22.45 6.93 -2.20
N THR A 79 21.87 5.97 -1.47
CA THR A 79 20.46 5.59 -1.64
C THR A 79 19.54 6.70 -1.11
N VAL A 80 19.92 7.34 0.00
CA VAL A 80 19.15 8.46 0.56
C VAL A 80 19.15 9.64 -0.41
N THR A 81 20.32 9.98 -0.96
CA THR A 81 20.45 11.03 -1.98
C THR A 81 19.62 10.70 -3.21
N TRP A 82 19.70 9.46 -3.72
CA TRP A 82 18.91 9.03 -4.86
C TRP A 82 17.39 9.21 -4.64
N TYR A 83 16.86 8.83 -3.47
CA TYR A 83 15.45 9.08 -3.15
C TYR A 83 15.10 10.58 -3.12
N ARG A 84 16.02 11.47 -2.75
CA ARG A 84 15.75 12.91 -2.74
C ARG A 84 15.76 13.52 -4.14
N ASP A 85 16.63 13.01 -5.00
CA ASP A 85 16.88 13.57 -6.33
C ASP A 85 16.03 12.94 -7.44
N LEU A 86 15.23 11.92 -7.09
CA LEU A 86 14.31 11.26 -8.00
C LEU A 86 13.27 12.25 -8.56
N ASP A 87 13.05 12.17 -9.86
CA ASP A 87 12.02 12.93 -10.58
C ASP A 87 10.66 12.23 -10.45
N TYR A 88 10.08 12.34 -9.25
CA TYR A 88 8.81 11.69 -8.90
C TYR A 88 7.64 12.13 -9.78
N GLU A 89 7.66 13.37 -10.29
CA GLU A 89 6.58 13.86 -11.15
C GLU A 89 6.65 13.17 -12.52
N ARG A 90 7.83 13.16 -13.15
CA ARG A 90 8.03 12.45 -14.42
C ARG A 90 7.75 10.95 -14.29
N LEU A 91 8.12 10.35 -13.15
CA LEU A 91 7.80 8.96 -12.88
C LEU A 91 6.29 8.73 -12.83
N TYR A 92 5.55 9.57 -12.09
CA TYR A 92 4.09 9.46 -12.00
C TYR A 92 3.39 9.67 -13.34
N GLU A 93 3.77 10.71 -14.07
CA GLU A 93 3.21 11.00 -15.39
C GLU A 93 3.44 9.84 -16.36
N SER A 94 4.65 9.25 -16.34
CA SER A 94 4.96 8.05 -17.13
C SER A 94 4.09 6.85 -16.72
N GLY A 95 3.86 6.66 -15.43
CA GLY A 95 3.00 5.59 -14.91
C GLY A 95 1.54 5.75 -15.33
N VAL A 96 1.02 6.98 -15.23
CA VAL A 96 -0.35 7.32 -15.63
C VAL A 96 -0.53 7.15 -17.15
N ALA A 97 0.41 7.67 -17.95
CA ALA A 97 0.34 7.61 -19.41
C ALA A 97 0.39 6.17 -19.93
N SER A 98 1.11 5.28 -19.23
CA SER A 98 1.18 3.85 -19.57
C SER A 98 0.05 3.01 -18.97
N GLY A 99 -0.86 3.61 -18.20
CA GLY A 99 -1.96 2.90 -17.53
C GLY A 99 -1.53 1.98 -16.39
N ARG A 100 -0.28 2.08 -15.93
CA ARG A 100 0.27 1.23 -14.85
C ARG A 100 -0.17 1.67 -13.47
N VAL A 101 -0.49 2.95 -13.28
CA VAL A 101 -1.02 3.50 -12.02
C VAL A 101 -2.27 4.34 -12.27
N PRO A 102 -3.18 4.42 -11.29
CA PRO A 102 -4.36 5.27 -11.38
C PRO A 102 -4.00 6.76 -11.29
N ARG A 103 -4.90 7.61 -11.79
CA ARG A 103 -4.80 9.07 -11.65
C ARG A 103 -5.16 9.54 -10.24
N ASN A 104 -4.36 9.18 -9.25
CA ASN A 104 -4.51 9.62 -7.86
C ASN A 104 -3.25 10.37 -7.40
N ARG A 105 -3.22 11.69 -7.67
CA ARG A 105 -2.06 12.54 -7.36
C ARG A 105 -1.88 12.74 -5.85
N GLU A 106 -2.96 12.73 -5.08
CA GLU A 106 -2.92 12.86 -3.63
C GLU A 106 -2.15 11.69 -2.98
N CYS A 107 -2.58 10.45 -3.24
CA CYS A 107 -1.86 9.26 -2.75
C CYS A 107 -0.42 9.20 -3.26
N TRP A 108 -0.17 9.66 -4.49
CA TRP A 108 1.20 9.74 -5.01
C TRP A 108 2.04 10.74 -4.20
N SER A 109 1.55 11.96 -3.98
CA SER A 109 2.26 12.98 -3.20
C SER A 109 2.55 12.52 -1.77
N GLU A 110 1.63 11.80 -1.13
CA GLU A 110 1.85 11.17 0.19
C GLU A 110 2.99 10.15 0.15
N LEU A 111 2.98 9.24 -0.84
CA LEU A 111 4.03 8.24 -1.02
C LEU A 111 5.40 8.91 -1.23
N VAL A 112 5.46 9.99 -2.02
CA VAL A 112 6.68 10.78 -2.25
C VAL A 112 7.18 11.41 -0.95
N ALA A 113 6.29 12.03 -0.18
CA ALA A 113 6.65 12.66 1.09
C ALA A 113 7.21 11.65 2.09
N LEU A 114 6.58 10.48 2.21
CA LEU A 114 7.05 9.38 3.07
C LEU A 114 8.40 8.84 2.62
N THR A 115 8.55 8.62 1.30
CA THR A 115 9.77 8.08 0.72
C THR A 115 10.96 9.03 0.90
N THR A 116 10.76 10.33 0.68
CA THR A 116 11.82 11.33 0.83
C THR A 116 12.22 11.57 2.30
N ALA A 117 11.26 11.50 3.23
CA ALA A 117 11.52 11.74 4.65
C ALA A 117 12.11 10.52 5.38
N GLY A 118 11.57 9.32 5.14
CA GLY A 118 11.92 8.12 5.90
C GLY A 118 12.12 6.86 5.05
N GLY A 119 12.13 6.99 3.73
CA GLY A 119 12.43 5.91 2.80
C GLY A 119 11.46 4.72 2.89
N PRO A 120 11.90 3.52 2.49
CA PRO A 120 11.06 2.32 2.47
C PRO A 120 10.46 1.95 3.83
N LEU A 121 11.13 2.29 4.93
CA LEU A 121 10.63 1.98 6.26
C LEU A 121 9.40 2.83 6.61
N ALA A 122 9.44 4.13 6.33
CA ALA A 122 8.29 5.02 6.54
C ALA A 122 7.09 4.61 5.67
N VAL A 123 7.33 4.28 4.40
CA VAL A 123 6.28 3.77 3.50
C VAL A 123 5.67 2.48 4.03
N CYS A 124 6.48 1.54 4.53
CA CYS A 124 6.01 0.28 5.10
C CYS A 124 5.16 0.50 6.36
N HIS A 125 5.57 1.42 7.24
CA HIS A 125 4.80 1.76 8.43
C HIS A 125 3.46 2.42 8.10
N ASP A 126 3.44 3.35 7.16
CA ASP A 126 2.19 3.98 6.72
C ASP A 126 1.25 2.95 6.10
N TYR A 127 1.75 2.11 5.21
CA TYR A 127 0.95 1.08 4.56
C TYR A 127 0.36 0.10 5.57
N ARG A 128 1.16 -0.38 6.53
CA ARG A 128 0.68 -1.18 7.65
C ARG A 128 -0.41 -0.46 8.44
N GLY A 129 -0.24 0.84 8.70
CA GLY A 129 -1.23 1.67 9.38
C GLY A 129 -2.56 1.70 8.63
N ARG A 130 -2.55 1.90 7.30
CA ARG A 130 -3.76 1.87 6.46
C ARG A 130 -4.46 0.52 6.50
N VAL A 131 -3.69 -0.57 6.41
CA VAL A 131 -4.23 -1.94 6.48
C VAL A 131 -4.94 -2.19 7.82
N LEU A 132 -4.31 -1.81 8.94
CA LEU A 132 -4.89 -2.01 10.27
C LEU A 132 -6.09 -1.10 10.53
N ARG A 133 -6.09 0.14 10.01
CA ARG A 133 -7.28 1.03 10.07
C ARG A 133 -8.46 0.43 9.29
N THR A 134 -8.20 -0.16 8.13
CA THR A 134 -9.25 -0.79 7.32
C THR A 134 -9.82 -2.04 8.02
N ALA A 135 -8.97 -2.83 8.69
CA ALA A 135 -9.44 -3.92 9.55
C ALA A 135 -10.30 -3.40 10.73
N ALA A 136 -9.93 -2.27 11.33
CA ALA A 136 -10.75 -1.66 12.39
C ALA A 136 -12.16 -1.29 11.89
N LEU A 137 -12.29 -0.73 10.68
CA LEU A 137 -13.60 -0.47 10.06
C LEU A 137 -14.44 -1.73 9.89
N MET A 138 -13.82 -2.87 9.56
CA MET A 138 -14.51 -4.17 9.48
C MET A 138 -15.01 -4.63 10.84
N THR A 139 -14.22 -4.42 11.90
CA THR A 139 -14.62 -4.73 13.28
C THR A 139 -15.79 -3.85 13.72
N GLU A 140 -15.73 -2.54 13.45
CA GLU A 140 -16.82 -1.60 13.71
C GLU A 140 -18.09 -2.02 12.96
N TRP A 141 -17.95 -2.41 11.69
CA TRP A 141 -19.06 -2.93 10.90
C TRP A 141 -19.66 -4.19 11.52
N LEU A 142 -18.86 -5.17 11.94
CA LEU A 142 -19.34 -6.42 12.56
C LEU A 142 -20.13 -6.17 13.85
N GLN A 143 -19.74 -5.16 14.63
CA GLN A 143 -20.47 -4.76 15.85
C GLN A 143 -21.79 -4.03 15.52
N ALA A 144 -21.84 -3.33 14.38
CA ALA A 144 -22.98 -2.56 13.92
C ALA A 144 -23.91 -3.33 12.95
N ALA A 145 -23.49 -4.48 12.42
CA ALA A 145 -24.20 -5.26 11.41
C ALA A 145 -25.66 -5.63 11.74
N PRO A 146 -26.07 -5.88 13.01
CA PRO A 146 -27.48 -6.15 13.31
C PRO A 146 -28.38 -4.90 13.29
N TYR A 147 -27.85 -3.71 13.02
CA TYR A 147 -28.61 -2.45 13.03
C TYR A 147 -28.90 -1.90 11.62
N PRO A 148 -29.97 -1.09 11.47
CA PRO A 148 -30.24 -0.36 10.23
C PRO A 148 -29.05 0.53 9.84
N GLY A 149 -28.65 0.48 8.56
CA GLY A 149 -27.49 1.24 8.04
C GLY A 149 -26.21 0.43 7.83
N ALA A 150 -26.23 -0.88 8.12
CA ALA A 150 -25.10 -1.78 7.89
C ALA A 150 -24.60 -1.74 6.42
N GLU A 151 -25.48 -1.61 5.44
CA GLU A 151 -25.07 -1.50 4.02
C GLU A 151 -24.22 -0.24 3.76
N ALA A 152 -24.66 0.92 4.26
CA ALA A 152 -23.90 2.16 4.10
C ALA A 152 -22.52 2.04 4.78
N ALA A 153 -22.45 1.46 5.97
CA ALA A 153 -21.18 1.21 6.66
C ALA A 153 -20.28 0.23 5.88
N LEU A 154 -20.84 -0.79 5.21
CA LEU A 154 -20.03 -1.72 4.40
C LEU A 154 -19.46 -1.02 3.15
N ARG A 155 -20.18 -0.06 2.56
CA ARG A 155 -19.63 0.78 1.47
C ARG A 155 -18.47 1.66 1.91
N HIS A 156 -18.42 2.05 3.19
CA HIS A 156 -17.24 2.74 3.74
C HIS A 156 -16.03 1.79 3.83
N VAL A 157 -16.25 0.53 4.26
CA VAL A 157 -15.21 -0.51 4.23
C VAL A 157 -14.73 -0.76 2.79
N GLN A 158 -15.65 -0.83 1.83
CA GLN A 158 -15.31 -0.96 0.40
C GLN A 158 -14.42 0.18 -0.08
N SER A 159 -14.79 1.42 0.24
CA SER A 159 -14.04 2.61 -0.17
C SER A 159 -12.62 2.58 0.39
N ALA A 160 -12.47 2.22 1.67
CA ALA A 160 -11.15 2.05 2.30
C ALA A 160 -10.32 0.92 1.64
N MET A 161 -10.95 -0.18 1.22
CA MET A 161 -10.28 -1.25 0.48
C MET A 161 -9.82 -0.80 -0.92
N VAL A 162 -10.62 0.01 -1.62
CA VAL A 162 -10.24 0.58 -2.91
C VAL A 162 -9.06 1.54 -2.74
N GLU A 163 -9.06 2.39 -1.71
CA GLU A 163 -7.92 3.25 -1.38
C GLU A 163 -6.65 2.44 -1.10
N LEU A 164 -6.75 1.33 -0.35
CA LEU A 164 -5.65 0.41 -0.14
C LEU A 164 -5.13 -0.17 -1.46
N ALA A 165 -6.01 -0.60 -2.36
CA ALA A 165 -5.63 -1.15 -3.66
C ALA A 165 -4.93 -0.11 -4.54
N VAL A 166 -5.43 1.12 -4.56
CA VAL A 166 -4.80 2.26 -5.27
C VAL A 166 -3.40 2.52 -4.72
N TYR A 167 -3.25 2.60 -3.40
CA TYR A 167 -1.96 2.82 -2.76
C TYR A 167 -0.99 1.66 -3.05
N ALA A 168 -1.47 0.41 -2.99
CA ALA A 168 -0.68 -0.78 -3.32
C ALA A 168 -0.17 -0.76 -4.76
N GLN A 169 -1.01 -0.34 -5.72
CA GLN A 169 -0.64 -0.23 -7.12
C GLN A 169 0.43 0.86 -7.35
N LEU A 170 0.27 2.03 -6.72
CA LEU A 170 1.26 3.11 -6.76
C LEU A 170 2.61 2.65 -6.16
N MET A 171 2.58 2.02 -5.00
CA MET A 171 3.77 1.47 -4.33
C MET A 171 4.42 0.36 -5.16
N GLY A 172 3.63 -0.52 -5.78
CA GLY A 172 4.12 -1.57 -6.68
C GLY A 172 4.87 -0.99 -7.87
N TYR A 173 4.26 -0.01 -8.55
CA TYR A 173 4.91 0.70 -9.65
C TYR A 173 6.21 1.40 -9.22
N PHE A 174 6.21 2.05 -8.06
CA PHE A 174 7.41 2.68 -7.52
C PHE A 174 8.51 1.65 -7.22
N ASN A 175 8.16 0.49 -6.68
CA ASN A 175 9.10 -0.59 -6.38
C ASN A 175 9.67 -1.27 -7.64
N ASP A 176 9.04 -1.10 -8.80
CA ASP A 176 9.57 -1.59 -10.09
C ASP A 176 10.73 -0.71 -10.61
N VAL A 177 10.96 0.46 -10.01
CA VAL A 177 12.13 1.30 -10.32
C VAL A 177 13.35 0.71 -9.63
N GLU A 178 14.37 0.37 -10.43
CA GLU A 178 15.62 -0.14 -9.87
C GLU A 178 16.29 0.93 -8.99
N PRO A 179 16.70 0.58 -7.76
CA PRO A 179 17.40 1.51 -6.89
C PRO A 179 18.68 2.02 -7.56
N LEU A 180 18.94 3.32 -7.47
CA LEU A 180 20.07 4.01 -8.09
C LEU A 180 20.00 4.12 -9.63
N ASP A 181 18.85 3.82 -10.26
CA ASP A 181 18.66 4.08 -11.68
C ASP A 181 18.71 5.60 -11.96
N GLU A 182 19.74 6.01 -12.69
CA GLU A 182 20.01 7.41 -13.05
C GLU A 182 18.99 7.95 -14.06
N ARG A 183 18.29 7.09 -14.82
CA ARG A 183 17.29 7.50 -15.81
C ARG A 183 16.16 8.32 -15.18
N TRP A 184 15.86 8.06 -13.92
CA TRP A 184 14.78 8.68 -13.16
C TRP A 184 15.22 9.88 -12.32
N LEU A 185 16.51 10.21 -12.28
CA LEU A 185 16.96 11.40 -11.58
C LEU A 185 16.52 12.67 -12.31
N ARG A 186 16.27 13.74 -11.55
CA ARG A 186 16.04 15.07 -12.14
C ARG A 186 17.28 15.43 -12.94
N ARG A 187 17.10 15.77 -14.22
CA ARG A 187 18.21 16.32 -15.02
C ARG A 187 18.59 17.65 -14.40
N THR A 188 19.77 17.72 -13.79
CA THR A 188 20.35 18.99 -13.37
C THR A 188 20.62 19.79 -14.65
N THR A 189 19.75 20.74 -14.98
CA THR A 189 20.03 21.74 -16.01
C THR A 189 21.14 22.66 -15.49
N ALA A 190 22.37 22.16 -15.50
CA ALA A 190 23.58 22.90 -15.21
C ALA A 190 24.43 22.94 -16.48
N ALA A 191 23.99 23.72 -17.48
CA ALA A 191 24.80 24.32 -18.55
C ALA A 191 23.87 24.92 -19.63
N VAL A 192 23.41 26.16 -19.46
CA VAL A 192 23.35 27.23 -20.49
C VAL A 192 23.09 28.56 -19.74
N ALA A 193 24.13 29.10 -19.11
CA ALA A 193 24.19 30.53 -18.74
C ALA A 193 25.65 31.02 -18.77
N ALA A 194 26.44 30.44 -19.68
CA ALA A 194 27.75 30.93 -20.08
C ALA A 194 27.80 30.85 -21.61
N GLY A 195 27.34 31.92 -22.25
CA GLY A 195 27.28 32.11 -23.68
C GLY A 195 26.81 33.52 -23.96
#